data_AF-A0A969HQ16-F1
#
_entry.id   AF-A0A969HQ16-F1
#
_cell.length_a   1.000
_cell.length_b   1.000
_cell.length_c   1.000
_cell.angle_alpha   90.00
_cell.angle_beta   90.00
_cell.angle_gamma   90.00
#
_symmetry.space_group_name_H-M   'P 1'
#
loop_
_entity.id
_entity.type
_entity.pdbx_description
1 polymer ?
#
loop_
_entity_poly.entity_id
_entity_poly.type
_entity_poly.pdbx_seq_one_letter_code
_entity_poly.pdbx_strand_id
1 'polypeptide(L)'
;MGLFDNQLDEDLEDVQLTLVAGMPVSFRYRLYEPHTPERPLVEDEERTVNAPVFFDAPAAAPQVLSAAAPMAAGRAYFAQAAPEADGVFGIAADRLESSVQAASTGDERGSLFAYEVSHPVSVGRGQSAMVPILSQRLPCGRELLYNGRKLPKHPVASLRLKNDTGLTLERGPVTVLEYGAYAGEAVLQFTSAGGEMIVPFAVELGIKVKEQPTRERQIAALSLRKDYLLVEEFELVHTLYEITSTLNRAVDIVIEHNRLPNYELYDMAEPLETARALRAGR
;
A
#
# COMPACT_ATOMS: atom_id res chain seq x y z
N MET A 1 11.98 -8.15 -9.78
CA MET A 1 12.09 -8.10 -11.26
C MET A 1 11.65 -6.72 -11.72
N GLY A 2 12.24 -6.20 -12.79
CA GLY A 2 11.79 -4.97 -13.46
C GLY A 2 11.21 -5.30 -14.83
N LEU A 3 10.19 -4.57 -15.26
CA LEU A 3 9.65 -4.67 -16.61
C LEU A 3 10.00 -3.39 -17.37
N PHE A 4 10.61 -3.56 -18.55
CA PHE A 4 10.90 -2.47 -19.46
C PHE A 4 10.24 -2.76 -20.81
N ASP A 5 9.62 -1.74 -21.39
CA ASP A 5 8.90 -1.83 -22.65
C ASP A 5 9.55 -0.92 -23.70
N ASN A 6 10.04 -1.50 -24.80
CA ASN A 6 10.70 -0.75 -25.86
C ASN A 6 9.65 -0.13 -26.79
N GLN A 7 9.28 1.12 -26.49
CA GLN A 7 8.36 1.94 -27.28
C GLN A 7 9.04 2.72 -28.42
N LEU A 8 10.33 2.48 -28.67
CA LEU A 8 11.06 3.10 -29.78
C LEU A 8 10.90 2.29 -31.06
N ASP A 9 11.01 2.97 -32.20
CA ASP A 9 11.01 2.35 -33.53
C ASP A 9 12.39 1.75 -33.92
N GLU A 10 13.22 1.44 -32.94
CA GLU A 10 14.54 0.84 -33.13
C GLU A 10 14.82 -0.27 -32.12
N ASP A 11 15.71 -1.17 -32.50
CA ASP A 11 16.15 -2.27 -31.64
C ASP A 11 17.20 -1.74 -30.67
N LEU A 12 17.02 -2.04 -29.37
CA LEU A 12 17.98 -1.67 -28.35
C LEU A 12 18.94 -2.84 -28.17
N GLU A 13 20.22 -2.63 -28.49
CA GLU A 13 21.27 -3.64 -28.39
C GLU A 13 22.25 -3.26 -27.27
N ASP A 14 22.45 -4.18 -26.32
CA ASP A 14 23.42 -4.05 -25.22
C ASP A 14 23.31 -2.73 -24.44
N VAL A 15 22.08 -2.28 -24.17
CA VAL A 15 21.86 -1.03 -23.43
C VAL A 15 21.99 -1.25 -21.93
N GLN A 16 22.61 -0.28 -21.26
CA GLN A 16 22.65 -0.25 -19.80
C GLN A 16 21.32 0.30 -19.27
N LEU A 17 20.62 -0.49 -18.47
CA LEU A 17 19.31 -0.14 -17.93
C LEU A 17 19.45 0.32 -16.47
N THR A 18 18.89 1.50 -16.17
CA THR A 18 18.68 1.95 -14.78
C THR A 18 17.18 2.11 -14.55
N LEU A 19 16.63 1.33 -13.63
CA LEU A 19 15.22 1.43 -13.25
C LEU A 19 15.11 2.41 -12.09
N VAL A 20 14.34 3.49 -12.25
CA VAL A 20 14.11 4.47 -11.18
C VAL A 20 12.72 4.29 -10.61
N ALA A 21 12.63 4.05 -9.31
CA ALA A 21 11.39 3.99 -8.56
C ALA A 21 11.21 5.25 -7.69
N GLY A 22 9.95 5.69 -7.58
CA GLY A 22 9.54 6.89 -6.86
C GLY A 22 8.43 7.65 -7.59
N MET A 23 8.10 8.86 -7.12
CA MET A 23 7.17 9.77 -7.80
C MET A 23 7.93 10.93 -8.46
N PRO A 24 8.73 10.70 -9.53
CA PRO A 24 9.37 11.79 -10.24
C PRO A 24 8.31 12.62 -10.97
N VAL A 25 8.47 13.95 -10.95
CA VAL A 25 7.69 14.84 -11.82
C VAL A 25 8.21 14.65 -13.25
N SER A 26 7.49 13.92 -14.09
CA SER A 26 7.75 13.82 -15.53
C SER A 26 6.72 14.63 -16.31
N PHE A 27 7.14 15.38 -17.32
CA PHE A 27 6.25 16.13 -18.20
C PHE A 27 6.54 15.80 -19.67
N ARG A 28 5.49 15.75 -20.49
CA ARG A 28 5.62 15.69 -21.96
C ARG A 28 5.53 17.12 -22.49
N TYR A 29 6.59 17.61 -23.14
CA TYR A 29 6.57 18.90 -23.81
C TYR A 29 6.36 18.70 -25.31
N ARG A 30 5.31 19.30 -25.87
CA ARG A 30 5.00 19.21 -27.30
C ARG A 30 5.88 20.21 -28.07
N LEU A 31 7.12 19.82 -28.38
CA LEU A 31 8.08 20.68 -29.09
C LEU A 31 7.64 21.09 -30.50
N TYR A 32 6.71 20.33 -31.11
CA TYR A 32 6.22 20.56 -32.47
C TYR A 32 4.90 21.33 -32.53
N GLU A 33 4.30 21.66 -31.38
CA GLU A 33 3.09 22.48 -31.35
C GLU A 33 3.51 23.93 -31.11
N PRO A 34 3.41 24.83 -32.13
CA PRO A 34 3.83 26.21 -31.96
C PRO A 34 2.94 26.88 -30.91
N HIS A 35 3.51 27.18 -29.74
CA HIS A 35 2.82 27.99 -28.75
C HIS A 35 3.10 29.47 -29.07
N THR A 36 2.11 30.15 -29.64
CA THR A 36 2.15 31.60 -29.82
C THR A 36 1.56 32.24 -28.56
N PRO A 37 2.36 32.90 -27.70
CA PRO A 37 1.81 33.64 -26.57
C PRO A 37 0.98 34.82 -27.07
N GLU A 38 -0.16 35.10 -26.45
CA GLU A 38 -0.92 36.33 -26.72
C GLU A 38 -0.08 37.54 -26.31
N ARG A 39 0.16 38.45 -27.27
CA ARG A 39 0.82 39.73 -26.96
C ARG A 39 -0.26 40.71 -26.49
N PRO A 40 -0.21 41.18 -25.24
CA PRO A 40 -1.11 42.23 -24.81
C PRO A 40 -0.86 43.48 -25.64
N LEU A 41 -1.95 44.09 -26.13
CA LEU A 41 -1.90 45.41 -26.74
C LEU A 41 -1.76 46.43 -25.59
N VAL A 42 -0.70 47.23 -25.63
CA VAL A 42 -0.60 48.42 -24.78
C VAL A 42 -1.29 49.54 -25.54
N GLU A 43 -2.47 49.94 -25.09
CA GLU A 43 -3.17 51.11 -25.61
C GLU A 43 -2.62 52.36 -24.92
N ASP A 44 -2.29 53.39 -25.70
CA ASP A 44 -1.91 54.71 -25.15
C ASP A 44 -3.17 55.38 -24.56
N GLU A 45 -3.10 55.84 -23.31
CA GLU A 45 -4.22 56.50 -22.62
C GLU A 45 -4.57 57.85 -23.29
N GLU A 46 -5.60 57.87 -24.14
CA GLU A 46 -6.24 59.10 -24.58
C GLU A 46 -7.06 59.73 -23.43
N ARG A 47 -6.56 60.87 -22.97
CA ARG A 47 -7.13 61.66 -21.88
C ARG A 47 -8.43 62.35 -22.32
N THR A 48 -9.59 61.73 -22.09
CA THR A 48 -10.89 62.40 -22.20
C THR A 48 -11.71 62.29 -20.92
N VAL A 49 -12.42 63.39 -20.62
CA VAL A 49 -13.02 63.73 -19.33
C VAL A 49 -14.37 63.03 -19.14
N ASN A 50 -14.55 62.42 -17.98
CA ASN A 50 -15.73 61.63 -17.58
C ASN A 50 -17.04 62.43 -17.59
N ALA A 51 -18.10 61.86 -18.15
CA ALA A 51 -19.48 62.28 -17.89
C ALA A 51 -20.02 61.59 -16.62
N PRO A 52 -20.95 62.22 -15.86
CA PRO A 52 -21.33 61.75 -14.51
C PRO A 52 -22.30 60.58 -14.53
N VAL A 53 -22.10 59.66 -13.58
CA VAL A 53 -22.89 58.43 -13.37
C VAL A 53 -24.01 58.70 -12.35
N PHE A 54 -25.20 58.15 -12.61
CA PHE A 54 -26.29 58.03 -11.63
C PHE A 54 -26.54 56.55 -11.30
N PHE A 55 -26.77 56.24 -10.02
CA PHE A 55 -27.11 54.92 -9.50
C PHE A 55 -28.38 54.98 -8.63
N ASP A 56 -29.20 53.94 -8.70
CA ASP A 56 -29.85 53.20 -7.59
C ASP A 56 -31.00 52.33 -8.16
N ALA A 57 -31.59 51.32 -7.51
CA ALA A 57 -31.22 50.27 -6.55
C ALA A 57 -32.41 49.23 -6.61
N PRO A 58 -32.54 48.18 -5.77
CA PRO A 58 -32.39 46.78 -6.18
C PRO A 58 -33.65 45.89 -6.09
N ALA A 59 -33.45 44.65 -6.58
CA ALA A 59 -34.02 43.36 -6.15
C ALA A 59 -35.48 42.96 -6.50
N ALA A 60 -35.62 41.77 -7.10
CA ALA A 60 -36.27 40.58 -6.49
C ALA A 60 -36.42 39.42 -7.52
N ALA A 61 -36.12 38.19 -7.09
CA ALA A 61 -36.65 36.95 -7.67
C ALA A 61 -38.02 36.64 -7.00
N PRO A 62 -38.93 35.72 -7.43
CA PRO A 62 -38.59 34.31 -7.76
C PRO A 62 -39.59 33.46 -8.64
N GLN A 63 -39.24 32.16 -8.80
CA GLN A 63 -40.05 30.91 -8.98
C GLN A 63 -40.62 30.41 -10.34
N VAL A 64 -40.13 29.20 -10.69
CA VAL A 64 -40.74 27.91 -11.13
C VAL A 64 -41.86 27.81 -12.19
N LEU A 65 -41.69 26.91 -13.19
CA LEU A 65 -42.44 25.63 -13.35
C LEU A 65 -42.06 24.83 -14.64
N SER A 66 -41.80 23.53 -14.45
CA SER A 66 -42.18 22.32 -15.23
C SER A 66 -42.17 22.28 -16.78
N ALA A 67 -41.51 21.24 -17.37
CA ALA A 67 -42.15 20.03 -17.92
C ALA A 67 -41.26 19.20 -18.89
N ALA A 68 -41.39 17.86 -18.77
CA ALA A 68 -41.35 16.78 -19.78
C ALA A 68 -40.05 16.35 -20.54
N ALA A 69 -39.91 15.01 -20.65
CA ALA A 69 -38.95 14.18 -21.41
C ALA A 69 -39.50 13.82 -22.83
N PRO A 70 -39.00 12.84 -23.64
CA PRO A 70 -37.88 11.86 -23.49
C PRO A 70 -37.06 11.54 -24.80
N MET A 71 -36.31 10.39 -24.78
CA MET A 71 -35.71 9.58 -25.87
C MET A 71 -34.24 9.91 -26.26
N ALA A 72 -33.30 8.98 -26.54
CA ALA A 72 -33.29 7.52 -26.61
C ALA A 72 -31.84 6.97 -26.67
N ALA A 73 -31.72 5.67 -26.33
CA ALA A 73 -30.88 4.62 -26.93
C ALA A 73 -29.33 4.63 -26.79
N GLY A 74 -28.80 3.47 -26.36
CA GLY A 74 -27.63 2.87 -27.02
C GLY A 74 -26.64 2.06 -26.17
N ARG A 75 -26.81 0.73 -26.18
CA ARG A 75 -25.79 -0.37 -26.15
C ARG A 75 -24.72 -0.38 -25.03
N ALA A 76 -24.75 -1.36 -24.12
CA ALA A 76 -24.34 -2.77 -24.25
C ALA A 76 -22.89 -3.01 -23.79
N TYR A 77 -22.78 -3.62 -22.60
CA TYR A 77 -21.55 -4.17 -22.03
C TYR A 77 -21.20 -5.49 -22.71
N PHE A 78 -19.96 -5.64 -23.17
CA PHE A 78 -19.32 -6.92 -23.42
C PHE A 78 -18.08 -7.01 -22.52
N ALA A 79 -18.11 -7.94 -21.57
CA ALA A 79 -16.93 -8.47 -20.91
C ALA A 79 -16.99 -9.99 -21.09
N GLN A 80 -16.11 -10.53 -21.93
CA GLN A 80 -15.86 -11.96 -22.02
C GLN A 80 -14.63 -12.28 -21.19
N ALA A 81 -14.80 -13.22 -20.26
CA ALA A 81 -13.74 -13.90 -19.55
C ALA A 81 -13.23 -15.08 -20.40
N ALA A 82 -11.91 -15.25 -20.45
CA ALA A 82 -11.25 -16.42 -21.01
C ALA A 82 -11.01 -17.48 -19.92
N PRO A 83 -10.98 -18.77 -20.26
CA PRO A 83 -10.79 -19.86 -19.30
C PRO A 83 -9.32 -20.03 -18.89
N GLU A 84 -9.12 -20.37 -17.62
CA GLU A 84 -7.85 -20.79 -17.04
C GLU A 84 -7.48 -22.21 -17.50
N ALA A 85 -6.21 -22.39 -17.86
CA ALA A 85 -5.61 -23.68 -18.17
C ALA A 85 -4.77 -24.17 -16.99
N ASP A 86 -5.06 -25.39 -16.54
CA ASP A 86 -4.29 -26.20 -15.61
C ASP A 86 -2.83 -26.38 -16.06
N GLY A 87 -1.90 -26.20 -15.12
CA GLY A 87 -0.49 -26.50 -15.33
C GLY A 87 0.30 -26.32 -14.04
N VAL A 88 0.33 -27.34 -13.19
CA VAL A 88 1.20 -27.39 -12.01
C VAL A 88 2.66 -27.46 -12.47
N PHE A 89 3.30 -26.31 -12.61
CA PHE A 89 4.75 -26.19 -12.72
C PHE A 89 5.35 -26.24 -11.33
N GLY A 90 5.91 -27.39 -10.95
CA GLY A 90 6.80 -27.49 -9.80
C GLY A 90 8.11 -26.76 -10.11
N ILE A 91 8.21 -25.49 -9.74
CA ILE A 91 9.45 -24.71 -9.89
C ILE A 91 10.34 -25.07 -8.70
N ALA A 92 11.38 -25.87 -8.96
CA ALA A 92 12.44 -26.08 -7.98
C ALA A 92 13.17 -24.75 -7.78
N ALA A 93 13.01 -24.12 -6.62
CA ALA A 93 13.60 -22.81 -6.29
C ALA A 93 15.12 -22.77 -6.54
N ASP A 94 15.83 -23.87 -6.27
CA ASP A 94 17.27 -23.99 -6.55
C ASP A 94 17.61 -23.93 -8.05
N ARG A 95 16.73 -24.44 -8.93
CA ARG A 95 16.94 -24.30 -10.39
C ARG A 95 16.69 -22.88 -10.87
N LEU A 96 15.68 -22.20 -10.32
CA LEU A 96 15.41 -20.79 -10.66
C LEU A 96 16.58 -19.90 -10.24
N GLU A 97 17.09 -20.07 -9.02
CA GLU A 97 18.24 -19.32 -8.53
C GLU A 97 19.50 -19.55 -9.36
N SER A 98 19.75 -20.81 -9.77
CA SER A 98 20.89 -21.12 -10.65
C SER A 98 20.77 -20.53 -12.07
N SER A 99 19.55 -20.22 -12.52
CA SER A 99 19.27 -19.68 -13.85
C SER A 99 19.23 -18.15 -13.90
N VAL A 100 19.22 -17.47 -12.74
CA VAL A 100 19.04 -16.01 -12.64
C VAL A 100 20.28 -15.38 -12.02
N GLN A 101 21.16 -14.84 -12.85
CA GLN A 101 22.20 -13.91 -12.40
C GLN A 101 21.60 -12.51 -12.27
N ALA A 102 21.14 -12.19 -11.07
CA ALA A 102 20.78 -10.83 -10.71
C ALA A 102 21.98 -10.15 -10.07
N ALA A 103 22.45 -9.07 -10.69
CA ALA A 103 23.37 -8.14 -10.06
C ALA A 103 22.80 -6.75 -10.34
N SER A 104 22.54 -6.01 -9.27
CA SER A 104 22.24 -4.59 -9.36
C SER A 104 22.87 -3.84 -8.21
N THR A 105 23.25 -2.59 -8.49
CA THR A 105 23.75 -1.62 -7.52
C THR A 105 22.67 -0.58 -7.30
N GLY A 106 22.39 -0.25 -6.02
CA GLY A 106 21.44 0.77 -5.63
C GLY A 106 22.13 2.04 -5.18
N ASP A 107 21.62 3.19 -5.63
CA ASP A 107 22.06 4.52 -5.18
C ASP A 107 20.85 5.26 -4.60
N GLU A 108 20.95 5.71 -3.34
CA GLU A 108 19.91 6.51 -2.68
C GLU A 108 20.06 7.99 -3.07
N ARG A 109 19.35 8.42 -4.12
CA ARG A 109 19.31 9.83 -4.54
C ARG A 109 18.08 10.53 -3.96
N GLY A 110 18.08 10.73 -2.65
CA GLY A 110 17.01 11.46 -1.95
C GLY A 110 15.69 10.67 -1.91
N SER A 111 14.66 11.13 -2.64
CA SER A 111 13.32 10.50 -2.68
C SER A 111 13.13 9.52 -3.86
N LEU A 112 14.20 9.24 -4.61
CA LEU A 112 14.20 8.35 -5.77
C LEU A 112 15.18 7.21 -5.52
N PHE A 113 14.78 6.00 -5.89
CA PHE A 113 15.60 4.80 -5.78
C PHE A 113 15.97 4.34 -7.18
N ALA A 114 17.26 4.22 -7.47
CA ALA A 114 17.75 3.73 -8.76
C ALA A 114 18.30 2.31 -8.60
N TYR A 115 17.90 1.41 -9.49
CA TYR A 115 18.43 0.05 -9.61
C TYR A 115 19.20 -0.04 -10.93
N GLU A 116 20.52 -0.06 -10.85
CA GLU A 116 21.38 -0.22 -12.02
C GLU A 116 21.53 -1.70 -12.36
N VAL A 117 21.07 -2.11 -13.54
CA VAL A 117 21.19 -3.50 -14.00
C VAL A 117 22.64 -3.74 -14.44
N SER A 118 23.33 -4.69 -13.81
CA SER A 118 24.77 -4.89 -14.06
C SER A 118 25.09 -5.49 -15.43
N HIS A 119 24.15 -6.20 -16.05
CA HIS A 119 24.35 -6.78 -17.38
C HIS A 119 23.55 -6.01 -18.42
N PRO A 120 24.16 -5.63 -19.57
CA PRO A 120 23.45 -5.02 -20.68
C PRO A 120 22.26 -5.87 -21.12
N VAL A 121 21.17 -5.20 -21.51
CA VAL A 121 19.93 -5.86 -21.94
C VAL A 121 19.63 -5.45 -23.37
N SER A 122 19.27 -6.42 -24.22
CA SER A 122 18.83 -6.17 -25.58
C SER A 122 17.32 -6.38 -25.70
N VAL A 123 16.61 -5.40 -26.28
CA VAL A 123 15.15 -5.39 -26.40
C VAL A 123 14.76 -4.93 -27.79
N GLY A 124 14.17 -5.83 -28.58
CA GLY A 124 13.70 -5.51 -29.93
C GLY A 124 12.60 -4.46 -29.92
N ARG A 125 12.38 -3.79 -31.06
CA ARG A 125 11.30 -2.81 -31.23
C ARG A 125 9.94 -3.39 -30.85
N GLY A 126 9.16 -2.66 -30.04
CA GLY A 126 7.84 -3.11 -29.60
C GLY A 126 7.83 -4.41 -28.79
N GLN A 127 8.97 -4.80 -28.21
CA GLN A 127 9.09 -5.92 -27.29
C GLN A 127 9.31 -5.42 -25.86
N SER A 128 8.99 -6.25 -24.88
CA SER A 128 9.25 -5.99 -23.47
C SER A 128 10.28 -6.97 -22.93
N ALA A 129 11.09 -6.53 -21.97
CA ALA A 129 12.05 -7.36 -21.27
C ALA A 129 11.74 -7.38 -19.77
N MET A 130 11.71 -8.58 -19.20
CA MET A 130 11.69 -8.77 -17.76
C MET A 130 13.12 -8.96 -17.26
N VAL A 131 13.60 -8.00 -16.48
CA VAL A 131 15.00 -7.93 -16.06
C VAL A 131 15.12 -8.31 -14.59
N PRO A 132 15.99 -9.27 -14.24
CA PRO A 132 16.27 -9.60 -12.86
C PRO A 132 17.07 -8.49 -12.20
N ILE A 133 16.43 -7.84 -11.22
CA ILE A 133 17.05 -6.77 -10.44
C ILE A 133 17.80 -7.35 -9.24
N LEU A 134 17.18 -8.30 -8.52
CA LEU A 134 17.69 -8.83 -7.27
C LEU A 134 17.39 -10.32 -7.18
N SER A 135 18.39 -11.09 -6.76
CA SER A 135 18.31 -12.51 -6.41
C SER A 135 19.22 -12.74 -5.23
N GLN A 136 18.64 -12.82 -4.04
CA GLN A 136 19.40 -12.94 -2.80
C GLN A 136 18.62 -13.80 -1.80
N ARG A 137 19.35 -14.67 -1.09
CA ARG A 137 18.80 -15.42 0.03
C ARG A 137 18.79 -14.54 1.27
N LEU A 138 17.61 -14.35 1.86
CA LEU A 138 17.42 -13.62 3.11
C LEU A 138 16.94 -14.58 4.20
N PRO A 139 17.40 -14.43 5.45
CA PRO A 139 16.77 -15.11 6.57
C PRO A 139 15.31 -14.69 6.70
N CYS A 140 14.40 -15.65 6.76
CA CYS A 140 12.98 -15.38 7.00
C CYS A 140 12.43 -16.30 8.09
N GLY A 141 11.55 -15.75 8.92
CA GLY A 141 10.77 -16.48 9.91
C GLY A 141 9.35 -16.68 9.38
N ARG A 142 8.79 -17.87 9.52
CA ARG A 142 7.38 -18.13 9.27
C ARG A 142 6.60 -17.99 10.56
N GLU A 143 5.54 -17.20 10.55
CA GLU A 143 4.65 -16.97 11.70
C GLU A 143 3.17 -17.04 11.32
N LEU A 144 2.31 -17.28 12.31
CA LEU A 144 0.86 -17.17 12.17
C LEU A 144 0.42 -15.90 12.90
N LEU A 145 -0.05 -14.91 12.14
CA LEU A 145 -0.45 -13.61 12.69
C LEU A 145 -1.98 -13.52 12.76
N TYR A 146 -2.51 -13.25 13.94
CA TYR A 146 -3.94 -12.99 14.16
C TYR A 146 -4.21 -11.52 14.46
N ASN A 147 -5.16 -10.94 13.74
CA ASN A 147 -5.72 -9.62 14.04
C ASN A 147 -7.22 -9.63 13.75
N GLY A 148 -8.05 -9.64 14.80
CA GLY A 148 -9.50 -9.73 14.66
C GLY A 148 -10.15 -8.55 13.93
N ARG A 149 -9.49 -7.38 13.83
CA ARG A 149 -9.98 -6.23 13.05
C ARG A 149 -9.71 -6.38 11.56
N LYS A 150 -8.61 -7.06 11.16
CA LYS A 150 -8.21 -7.26 9.76
C LYS A 150 -8.83 -8.52 9.17
N LEU A 151 -8.72 -9.64 9.89
CA LEU A 151 -9.29 -10.92 9.48
C LEU A 151 -9.93 -11.62 10.70
N PRO A 152 -11.28 -11.54 10.83
CA PRO A 152 -11.97 -12.24 11.89
C PRO A 152 -11.78 -13.76 11.76
N LYS A 153 -11.76 -14.44 12.91
CA LYS A 153 -11.81 -15.90 13.08
C LYS A 153 -10.54 -16.71 12.77
N HIS A 154 -9.64 -16.26 11.89
CA HIS A 154 -8.50 -17.08 11.47
C HIS A 154 -7.19 -16.28 11.47
N PRO A 155 -6.06 -16.88 11.89
CA PRO A 155 -4.76 -16.29 11.68
C PRO A 155 -4.31 -16.43 10.22
N VAL A 156 -3.30 -15.64 9.85
CA VAL A 156 -2.70 -15.60 8.52
C VAL A 156 -1.25 -16.04 8.60
N ALA A 157 -0.88 -17.05 7.82
CA ALA A 157 0.50 -17.43 7.59
C ALA A 157 1.25 -16.29 6.90
N SER A 158 2.34 -15.89 7.52
CA SER A 158 3.12 -14.72 7.14
C SER A 158 4.61 -15.04 7.19
N LEU A 159 5.38 -14.39 6.31
CA LEU A 159 6.84 -14.38 6.37
C LEU A 159 7.30 -13.06 7.00
N ARG A 160 8.05 -13.14 8.09
CA ARG A 160 8.76 -12.02 8.69
C ARG A 160 10.21 -12.06 8.23
N LEU A 161 10.70 -10.97 7.67
CA LEU A 161 12.10 -10.85 7.26
C LEU A 161 12.58 -9.42 7.40
N LYS A 162 13.89 -9.28 7.45
CA LYS A 162 14.57 -7.98 7.38
C LYS A 162 15.11 -7.77 5.98
N ASN A 163 14.94 -6.56 5.46
CA ASN A 163 15.49 -6.18 4.17
C ASN A 163 17.00 -5.92 4.26
N ASP A 164 17.80 -6.99 4.32
CA ASP A 164 19.26 -6.92 4.28
C ASP A 164 19.81 -6.99 2.84
N THR A 165 19.03 -6.54 1.85
CA THR A 165 19.43 -6.53 0.43
C THR A 165 20.34 -5.36 0.07
N GLY A 166 20.39 -4.34 0.94
CA GLY A 166 21.05 -3.06 0.67
C GLY A 166 20.27 -2.15 -0.29
N LEU A 167 19.13 -2.61 -0.80
CA LEU A 167 18.24 -1.86 -1.69
C LEU A 167 16.93 -1.53 -0.96
N THR A 168 16.26 -0.48 -1.39
CA THR A 168 14.85 -0.30 -1.07
C THR A 168 14.02 -1.34 -1.83
N LEU A 169 13.03 -1.93 -1.17
CA LEU A 169 12.07 -2.82 -1.81
C LEU A 169 10.78 -2.04 -2.06
N GLU A 170 10.32 -2.04 -3.31
CA GLU A 170 9.07 -1.41 -3.69
C GLU A 170 7.86 -2.29 -3.38
N ARG A 171 6.71 -1.65 -3.17
CA ARG A 171 5.45 -2.38 -2.98
C ARG A 171 5.05 -3.08 -4.28
N GLY A 172 4.76 -4.37 -4.22
CA GLY A 172 4.37 -5.13 -5.41
C GLY A 172 3.82 -6.52 -5.10
N PRO A 173 3.12 -7.16 -6.05
CA PRO A 173 2.66 -8.54 -5.89
C PRO A 173 3.85 -9.50 -5.87
N VAL A 174 3.74 -10.55 -5.06
CA VAL A 174 4.72 -11.63 -4.97
C VAL A 174 4.02 -12.98 -4.87
N THR A 175 4.64 -13.99 -5.48
CA THR A 175 4.23 -15.39 -5.32
C THR A 175 5.10 -16.04 -4.26
N VAL A 176 4.47 -16.70 -3.29
CA VAL A 176 5.15 -17.41 -2.22
C VAL A 176 5.17 -18.90 -2.56
N LEU A 177 6.37 -19.46 -2.60
CA LEU A 177 6.61 -20.89 -2.76
C LEU A 177 7.20 -21.44 -1.47
N GLU A 178 6.58 -22.49 -0.90
CA GLU A 178 7.07 -23.19 0.29
C GLU A 178 7.47 -24.62 -0.12
N TYR A 179 8.72 -25.00 0.14
CA TYR A 179 9.28 -26.31 -0.26
C TYR A 179 9.08 -26.65 -1.75
N GLY A 180 9.13 -25.63 -2.62
CA GLY A 180 8.93 -25.79 -4.07
C GLY A 180 7.48 -25.96 -4.51
N ALA A 181 6.52 -25.88 -3.58
CA ALA A 181 5.09 -25.87 -3.87
C ALA A 181 4.52 -24.46 -3.74
N TYR A 182 3.50 -24.15 -4.53
CA TYR A 182 2.75 -22.91 -4.40
C TYR A 182 2.06 -22.85 -3.04
N ALA A 183 2.36 -21.80 -2.27
CA ALA A 183 1.80 -21.59 -0.93
C ALA A 183 0.77 -20.44 -0.92
N GLY A 184 0.91 -19.47 -1.81
CA GLY A 184 -0.03 -18.36 -1.94
C GLY A 184 0.55 -17.16 -2.69
N GLU A 185 -0.22 -16.09 -2.68
CA GLU A 185 0.16 -14.78 -3.19
C GLU A 185 0.16 -13.78 -2.04
N ALA A 186 1.03 -12.79 -2.15
CA ALA A 186 1.10 -11.70 -1.19
C ALA A 186 1.41 -10.39 -1.91
N VAL A 187 1.32 -9.30 -1.15
CA VAL A 187 1.81 -8.00 -1.58
C VAL A 187 2.97 -7.61 -0.68
N LEU A 188 4.16 -7.53 -1.28
CA LEU A 188 5.34 -6.98 -0.64
C LEU A 188 5.07 -5.53 -0.27
N GLN A 189 5.46 -5.11 0.93
CA GLN A 189 5.34 -3.72 1.35
C GLN A 189 6.57 -2.92 0.91
N PHE A 190 6.41 -1.61 0.77
CA PHE A 190 7.55 -0.73 0.61
C PHE A 190 8.44 -0.86 1.87
N THR A 191 9.72 -1.17 1.70
CA THR A 191 10.63 -1.39 2.82
C THR A 191 12.01 -0.85 2.46
N SER A 192 12.48 0.17 3.18
CA SER A 192 13.84 0.71 3.02
C SER A 192 14.90 -0.33 3.39
N ALA A 193 16.14 -0.13 2.96
CA ALA A 193 17.25 -0.97 3.37
C ALA A 193 17.33 -1.05 4.92
N GLY A 194 17.51 -2.27 5.43
CA GLY A 194 17.55 -2.58 6.86
C GLY A 194 16.20 -2.60 7.58
N GLY A 195 15.09 -2.23 6.91
CA GLY A 195 13.76 -2.27 7.49
C GLY A 195 13.22 -3.69 7.68
N GLU A 196 12.29 -3.88 8.61
CA GLU A 196 11.57 -5.15 8.78
C GLU A 196 10.24 -5.13 8.04
N MET A 197 9.83 -6.31 7.56
CA MET A 197 8.59 -6.47 6.82
C MET A 197 7.91 -7.80 7.16
N ILE A 198 6.58 -7.77 7.15
CA ILE A 198 5.73 -8.94 7.32
C ILE A 198 4.93 -9.11 6.03
N VAL A 199 5.02 -10.29 5.44
CA VAL A 199 4.41 -10.65 4.15
C VAL A 199 3.36 -11.74 4.39
N PRO A 200 2.09 -11.37 4.67
CA PRO A 200 1.00 -12.32 4.82
C PRO A 200 0.62 -12.93 3.46
N PHE A 201 0.52 -14.25 3.37
CA PHE A 201 0.33 -14.95 2.09
C PHE A 201 -0.78 -16.01 2.06
N ALA A 202 -1.22 -16.52 3.22
CA ALA A 202 -2.29 -17.53 3.26
C ALA A 202 -3.07 -17.51 4.58
N VAL A 203 -4.37 -17.79 4.54
CA VAL A 203 -5.20 -17.94 5.75
C VAL A 203 -5.05 -19.36 6.30
N GLU A 204 -4.79 -19.51 7.60
CA GLU A 204 -4.69 -20.80 8.27
C GLU A 204 -6.07 -21.26 8.78
N LEU A 205 -6.76 -22.05 7.95
CA LEU A 205 -8.12 -22.52 8.23
C LEU A 205 -8.18 -23.58 9.35
N GLY A 206 -7.05 -24.23 9.66
CA GLY A 206 -6.97 -25.21 10.75
C GLY A 206 -7.01 -24.60 12.14
N ILE A 207 -6.99 -23.26 12.25
CA ILE A 207 -7.02 -22.55 13.52
C ILE A 207 -8.20 -21.58 13.54
N LYS A 208 -8.99 -21.63 14.61
CA LYS A 208 -10.08 -20.69 14.87
C LYS A 208 -9.77 -19.88 16.11
N VAL A 209 -9.98 -18.58 16.02
CA VAL A 209 -9.83 -17.63 17.12
C VAL A 209 -11.16 -16.93 17.38
N LYS A 210 -11.60 -16.93 18.63
CA LYS A 210 -12.77 -16.19 19.08
C LYS A 210 -12.34 -15.18 20.13
N GLU A 211 -12.63 -13.90 19.87
CA GLU A 211 -12.43 -12.81 20.81
C GLU A 211 -13.68 -12.62 21.66
N GLN A 212 -13.50 -12.48 22.97
CA GLN A 212 -14.56 -12.17 23.92
C GLN A 212 -14.14 -10.94 24.74
N PRO A 213 -14.41 -9.73 24.24
CA PRO A 213 -14.14 -8.51 24.99
C PRO A 213 -15.18 -8.34 26.10
N THR A 214 -14.72 -8.12 27.32
CA THR A 214 -15.55 -7.73 28.46
C THR A 214 -15.07 -6.40 29.00
N ARG A 215 -16.01 -5.66 29.59
CA ARG A 215 -15.74 -4.36 30.21
C ARG A 215 -16.26 -4.37 31.63
N GLU A 216 -15.44 -3.87 32.54
CA GLU A 216 -15.77 -3.74 33.95
C GLU A 216 -15.43 -2.33 34.40
N ARG A 217 -16.23 -1.77 35.32
CA ARG A 217 -15.94 -0.51 35.97
C ARG A 217 -15.70 -0.77 37.45
N GLN A 218 -14.54 -0.37 37.94
CA GLN A 218 -14.17 -0.52 39.34
C GLN A 218 -13.99 0.85 39.98
N ILE A 219 -14.67 1.07 41.10
CA ILE A 219 -14.48 2.28 41.90
C ILE A 219 -13.18 2.13 42.69
N ALA A 220 -12.20 2.98 42.39
CA ALA A 220 -10.91 3.01 43.04
C ALA A 220 -10.97 3.76 44.38
N ALA A 221 -11.62 4.92 44.38
CA ALA A 221 -11.74 5.75 45.56
C ALA A 221 -13.01 6.61 45.53
N LEU A 222 -13.56 6.82 46.71
CA LEU A 222 -14.65 7.75 46.97
C LEU A 222 -14.14 8.76 48.01
N SER A 223 -14.12 10.03 47.66
CA SER A 223 -13.67 11.11 48.55
C SER A 223 -14.72 12.20 48.63
N LEU A 224 -15.28 12.41 49.82
CA LEU A 224 -16.19 13.53 50.08
C LEU A 224 -15.39 14.76 50.50
N ARG A 225 -15.48 15.85 49.74
CA ARG A 225 -14.82 17.13 50.04
C ARG A 225 -15.86 18.24 50.06
N LYS A 226 -16.19 18.72 51.27
CA LYS A 226 -17.24 19.72 51.53
C LYS A 226 -18.56 19.31 50.86
N ASP A 227 -18.90 19.96 49.75
CA ASP A 227 -20.17 19.82 49.04
C ASP A 227 -20.06 18.92 47.78
N TYR A 228 -18.89 18.32 47.52
CA TYR A 228 -18.64 17.48 46.34
C TYR A 228 -18.19 16.08 46.73
N LEU A 229 -18.71 15.07 46.01
CA LEU A 229 -18.21 13.70 46.02
C LEU A 229 -17.30 13.49 44.81
N LEU A 230 -16.04 13.19 45.05
CA LEU A 230 -15.11 12.75 44.02
C LEU A 230 -15.16 11.22 43.94
N VAL A 231 -15.46 10.69 42.77
CA VAL A 231 -15.41 9.25 42.48
C VAL A 231 -14.27 9.02 41.48
N GLU A 232 -13.27 8.26 41.89
CA GLU A 232 -12.22 7.78 41.01
C GLU A 232 -12.58 6.36 40.57
N GLU A 233 -12.64 6.13 39.26
CA GLU A 233 -13.06 4.85 38.69
C GLU A 233 -12.11 4.44 37.57
N PHE A 234 -11.83 3.14 37.50
CA PHE A 234 -11.13 2.52 36.39
C PHE A 234 -12.12 1.78 35.51
N GLU A 235 -11.98 1.92 34.19
CA GLU A 235 -12.61 1.02 33.22
C GLU A 235 -11.58 -0.02 32.80
N LEU A 236 -11.81 -1.27 33.15
CA LEU A 236 -10.99 -2.40 32.73
C LEU A 236 -11.61 -3.03 31.49
N VAL A 237 -10.80 -3.22 30.46
CA VAL A 237 -11.18 -3.93 29.25
C VAL A 237 -10.37 -5.21 29.17
N HIS A 238 -11.04 -6.36 29.32
CA HIS A 238 -10.42 -7.66 29.14
C HIS A 238 -10.78 -8.21 27.77
N THR A 239 -9.84 -8.80 27.06
CA THR A 239 -10.12 -9.53 25.81
C THR A 239 -9.64 -10.95 25.95
N LEU A 240 -10.57 -11.89 26.10
CA LEU A 240 -10.23 -13.32 26.14
C LEU A 240 -10.13 -13.85 24.71
N TYR A 241 -8.99 -14.47 24.41
CA TYR A 241 -8.73 -15.16 23.15
C TYR A 241 -8.92 -16.66 23.33
N GLU A 242 -10.00 -17.21 22.77
CA GLU A 242 -10.19 -18.65 22.67
C GLU A 242 -9.64 -19.15 21.33
N ILE A 243 -8.59 -19.96 21.38
CA ILE A 243 -7.90 -20.49 20.21
C ILE A 243 -8.14 -21.99 20.14
N THR A 244 -8.69 -22.46 19.02
CA THR A 244 -8.89 -23.89 18.74
C THR A 244 -8.09 -24.28 17.50
N SER A 245 -7.25 -25.29 17.61
CA SER A 245 -6.46 -25.83 16.50
C SER A 245 -6.90 -27.25 16.14
N THR A 246 -7.07 -27.52 14.86
CA THR A 246 -7.26 -28.86 14.29
C THR A 246 -6.01 -29.36 13.57
N LEU A 247 -4.88 -28.65 13.71
CA LEU A 247 -3.62 -29.03 13.10
C LEU A 247 -3.01 -30.24 13.83
N ASN A 248 -2.30 -31.08 13.09
CA ASN A 248 -1.57 -32.24 13.62
C ASN A 248 -0.19 -31.89 14.21
N ARG A 249 0.09 -30.61 14.42
CA ARG A 249 1.36 -30.10 14.93
C ARG A 249 1.11 -28.93 15.88
N ALA A 250 2.02 -28.76 16.84
CA ALA A 250 2.07 -27.54 17.64
C ALA A 250 2.47 -26.35 16.74
N VAL A 251 1.88 -25.20 17.01
CA VAL A 251 2.14 -23.95 16.29
C VAL A 251 2.07 -22.78 17.26
N ASP A 252 2.90 -21.78 17.03
CA ASP A 252 2.83 -20.50 17.72
C ASP A 252 1.97 -19.52 16.90
N ILE A 253 1.18 -18.71 17.61
CA ILE A 253 0.35 -17.68 17.02
C ILE A 253 0.70 -16.35 17.67
N VAL A 254 1.02 -15.36 16.84
CA VAL A 254 1.23 -13.98 17.27
C VAL A 254 -0.09 -13.24 17.19
N ILE A 255 -0.49 -12.60 18.29
CA ILE A 255 -1.73 -11.81 18.37
C ILE A 255 -1.37 -10.33 18.27
N GLU A 256 -1.80 -9.68 17.19
CA GLU A 256 -1.74 -8.23 17.06
C GLU A 256 -2.95 -7.61 17.77
N HIS A 257 -2.77 -7.30 19.07
CA HIS A 257 -3.80 -6.65 19.86
C HIS A 257 -3.76 -5.12 19.68
N ASN A 258 -4.89 -4.52 19.30
CA ASN A 258 -4.98 -3.07 19.18
C ASN A 258 -5.08 -2.41 20.56
N ARG A 259 -4.05 -1.67 20.95
CA ARG A 259 -4.08 -0.87 22.17
C ARG A 259 -5.10 0.28 22.03
N LEU A 260 -6.04 0.34 22.97
CA LEU A 260 -7.05 1.40 23.00
C LEU A 260 -6.41 2.74 23.42
N PRO A 261 -6.81 3.87 22.79
CA PRO A 261 -6.34 5.18 23.21
C PRO A 261 -6.83 5.47 24.63
N ASN A 262 -5.96 6.06 25.46
CA ASN A 262 -6.20 6.36 26.88
C ASN A 262 -6.34 5.13 27.80
N TYR A 263 -5.96 3.94 27.34
CA TYR A 263 -5.81 2.76 28.19
C TYR A 263 -4.32 2.37 28.33
N GLU A 264 -4.01 1.82 29.49
CA GLU A 264 -2.69 1.27 29.81
C GLU A 264 -2.80 -0.24 29.98
N LEU A 265 -1.75 -0.96 29.59
CA LEU A 265 -1.68 -2.39 29.83
C LEU A 265 -1.50 -2.60 31.33
N TYR A 266 -2.35 -3.45 31.90
CA TYR A 266 -2.35 -3.77 33.33
C TYR A 266 -2.27 -5.29 33.49
N ASP A 267 -1.36 -5.75 34.34
CA ASP A 267 -1.19 -7.16 34.72
C ASP A 267 -1.09 -8.14 33.53
N MET A 268 -0.26 -7.80 32.55
CA MET A 268 0.02 -8.61 31.36
C MET A 268 1.53 -8.77 31.18
N ALA A 269 1.94 -9.90 30.60
CA ALA A 269 3.32 -10.11 30.16
C ALA A 269 3.75 -9.01 29.19
N GLU A 270 5.05 -8.73 29.13
CA GLU A 270 5.58 -7.75 28.18
C GLU A 270 5.25 -8.18 26.75
N PRO A 271 4.75 -7.26 25.90
CA PRO A 271 4.42 -7.58 24.53
C PRO A 271 5.71 -7.92 23.76
N LEU A 272 5.63 -8.92 22.88
CA LEU A 272 6.74 -9.31 22.01
C LEU A 272 7.28 -8.11 21.22
N GLU A 273 6.36 -7.32 20.67
CA GLU A 273 6.66 -6.08 19.95
C GLU A 273 5.57 -5.04 20.20
N THR A 274 5.94 -3.76 20.14
CA THR A 274 4.98 -2.65 20.14
C THR A 274 5.12 -1.89 18.82
N ALA A 275 4.10 -1.98 17.97
CA ALA A 275 4.04 -1.16 16.77
C ALA A 275 4.02 0.31 17.16
N ARG A 276 5.01 1.10 16.71
CA ARG A 276 5.00 2.56 16.87
C ARG A 276 3.77 3.10 16.14
N ALA A 277 2.77 3.56 16.88
CA ALA A 277 1.69 4.33 16.29
C ALA A 277 2.29 5.54 15.58
N LEU A 278 2.07 5.66 14.26
CA LEU A 278 2.37 6.88 13.53
C LEU A 278 1.60 8.00 14.24
N ARG A 279 2.34 8.91 14.90
CA ARG A 279 1.75 10.15 15.38
C ARG A 279 1.29 10.91 14.14
N ALA A 280 -0.02 10.90 13.87
CA ALA A 280 -0.61 11.88 12.99
C ALA A 280 -0.32 13.25 13.63
N GLY A 281 0.67 13.94 13.10
CA GLY A 281 0.98 15.32 13.44
C GLY A 281 -0.25 16.18 13.15
N ARG A 282 -0.50 17.11 14.07
CA ARG A 282 -1.51 18.16 13.99
C ARG A 282 -1.48 18.92 12.67
#